data_AF-A0A7R9MT99-F1
#
_entry.id   AF-A0A7R9MT99-F1
#
_cell.length_a   1.000
_cell.length_b   1.000
_cell.length_c   1.000
_cell.angle_alpha   90.00
_cell.angle_beta   90.00
_cell.angle_gamma   90.00
#
_symmetry.space_group_name_H-M   'P 1'
#
loop_
_entity.id
_entity.type
_entity.pdbx_description
1 polymer ?
#
loop_
_entity_poly.entity_id
_entity_poly.type
_entity_poly.pdbx_seq_one_letter_code
_entity_poly.pdbx_strand_id
1 'polypeptide(L)'
;MQEEDKKPFLETAARDRDRYKREMAIFKPARDANKPKRPGTAFMLFMGDFRKEMAGKEPEGGVAALAKLGGERWRNMTEEDKRPYVEKQNEEKIRYEASMEEYRRKV
;
A
#
# COMPACT_ATOMS: atom_id res chain seq x y z
N MET A 1 -39.68 -5.13 -15.28
CA MET A 1 -38.69 -4.32 -16.01
C MET A 1 -37.83 -5.27 -16.80
N GLN A 2 -37.92 -5.19 -18.12
CA GLN A 2 -37.08 -5.96 -19.04
C GLN A 2 -35.63 -5.43 -18.95
N GLU A 3 -34.64 -6.22 -19.36
CA GLU A 3 -33.24 -5.78 -19.32
C GLU A 3 -32.99 -4.51 -20.15
N GLU A 4 -33.76 -4.34 -21.24
CA GLU A 4 -33.69 -3.17 -22.10
C GLU A 4 -34.13 -1.88 -21.39
N ASP A 5 -35.12 -1.97 -20.49
CA ASP A 5 -35.60 -0.82 -19.70
C ASP A 5 -34.53 -0.35 -18.69
N LYS A 6 -33.66 -1.26 -18.24
CA LYS A 6 -32.61 -0.98 -17.24
C LYS A 6 -31.33 -0.43 -17.87
N LYS A 7 -31.10 -0.74 -19.14
CA LYS A 7 -29.92 -0.33 -19.91
C LYS A 7 -29.59 1.17 -19.81
N PRO A 8 -30.54 2.12 -20.02
CA PRO A 8 -30.23 3.55 -19.92
C PRO A 8 -29.82 3.97 -18.50
N PHE A 9 -30.39 3.35 -17.46
CA PHE A 9 -30.02 3.62 -16.07
C PHE A 9 -28.62 3.09 -15.75
N LEU A 10 -28.28 1.90 -16.25
CA LEU A 10 -26.95 1.30 -16.07
C LEU A 10 -25.86 2.09 -16.79
N GLU A 11 -26.13 2.57 -18.00
CA GLU A 11 -25.20 3.42 -18.75
C GLU A 11 -24.99 4.77 -18.06
N THR A 12 -26.07 5.39 -17.56
CA THR A 12 -26.00 6.65 -16.80
C THR A 12 -25.21 6.47 -15.51
N ALA A 13 -25.47 5.40 -14.76
CA ALA A 13 -24.72 5.06 -13.55
C ALA A 13 -23.24 4.76 -13.85
N ALA A 14 -22.93 4.16 -14.99
CA ALA A 14 -21.55 3.92 -15.41
C ALA A 14 -20.83 5.24 -15.72
N ARG A 15 -21.46 6.15 -16.47
CA ARG A 15 -20.91 7.47 -16.76
C ARG A 15 -20.69 8.30 -15.49
N ASP A 16 -21.64 8.29 -14.57
CA ASP A 16 -21.52 8.98 -13.29
C ASP A 16 -20.37 8.43 -12.44
N ARG A 17 -20.27 7.10 -12.35
CA ARG A 17 -19.15 6.41 -11.68
C ARG A 17 -17.80 6.77 -12.27
N ASP A 18 -17.70 6.87 -13.60
CA ASP A 18 -16.45 7.23 -14.28
C ASP A 18 -16.10 8.72 -14.07
N ARG A 19 -17.09 9.62 -14.10
CA ARG A 19 -16.90 11.03 -13.73
C ARG A 19 -16.38 11.14 -12.30
N TYR A 20 -17.06 10.51 -11.35
CA TYR A 20 -16.66 10.49 -9.94
C TYR A 20 -15.24 9.97 -9.73
N LYS A 21 -14.87 8.86 -10.40
CA LYS A 21 -13.50 8.33 -10.33
C LYS A 21 -12.45 9.33 -10.84
N ARG A 22 -12.74 10.05 -11.92
CA ARG A 22 -11.82 11.08 -12.47
C ARG A 22 -11.68 12.26 -11.51
N GLU A 23 -12.79 12.76 -10.96
CA GLU A 23 -12.79 13.86 -9.99
C GLU A 23 -12.03 13.47 -8.71
N MET A 24 -12.31 12.28 -8.17
CA MET A 24 -11.66 11.78 -6.96
C MET A 24 -10.18 11.42 -7.16
N ALA A 25 -9.74 11.10 -8.39
CA ALA A 25 -8.32 10.90 -8.68
C ALA A 25 -7.52 12.21 -8.57
N ILE A 26 -8.17 13.36 -8.83
CA ILE A 26 -7.56 14.69 -8.72
C ILE A 26 -7.70 15.24 -7.29
N PHE A 27 -8.81 14.96 -6.62
CA PHE A 27 -9.07 15.41 -5.26
C PHE A 27 -8.09 14.79 -4.26
N LYS A 28 -7.31 15.63 -3.58
CA LYS A 28 -6.40 15.23 -2.50
C LYS A 28 -6.91 15.80 -1.18
N PRO A 29 -7.62 15.01 -0.35
CA PRO A 29 -8.05 15.49 0.96
C PRO A 29 -6.82 15.81 1.82
N ALA A 30 -6.96 16.81 2.71
CA ALA A 30 -5.93 17.14 3.67
C ALA A 30 -5.59 15.91 4.53
N ARG A 31 -4.29 15.66 4.74
CA ARG A 31 -3.83 14.59 5.62
C ARG A 31 -3.91 15.10 7.06
N ASP A 32 -4.63 14.38 7.91
CA ASP A 32 -4.58 14.61 9.34
C ASP A 32 -3.20 14.20 9.87
N ALA A 33 -2.47 15.17 10.44
CA ALA A 33 -1.14 14.98 11.01
C ALA A 33 -1.15 14.13 12.29
N ASN A 34 -2.26 14.12 13.03
CA ASN A 34 -2.41 13.35 14.26
C ASN A 34 -2.81 11.89 13.99
N LYS A 35 -3.22 11.57 12.76
CA LYS A 35 -3.59 10.21 12.39
C LYS A 35 -2.35 9.31 12.39
N PRO A 36 -2.35 8.21 13.17
CA PRO A 36 -1.24 7.27 13.16
C PRO A 36 -0.91 6.79 11.75
N LYS A 37 0.39 6.67 11.45
CA LYS A 37 0.87 6.20 10.15
C LYS A 37 0.78 4.68 10.10
N ARG A 38 0.25 4.14 9.00
CA ARG A 38 0.20 2.69 8.77
C ARG A 38 1.61 2.08 8.74
N PRO A 39 1.81 0.90 9.35
CA PRO A 39 3.08 0.22 9.31
C PRO A 39 3.40 -0.28 7.90
N GLY A 40 4.69 -0.46 7.61
CA GLY A 40 5.16 -1.06 6.37
C GLY A 40 4.79 -2.55 6.30
N THR A 41 4.60 -3.07 5.09
CA THR A 41 4.43 -4.53 4.89
C THR A 41 5.77 -5.25 5.09
N ALA A 42 5.74 -6.57 5.27
CA ALA A 42 6.95 -7.41 5.36
C ALA A 42 7.91 -7.16 4.19
N PHE A 43 7.37 -7.01 2.97
CA PHE A 43 8.15 -6.63 1.79
C PHE A 43 8.81 -5.25 1.93
N MET A 44 8.13 -4.24 2.48
CA MET A 44 8.73 -2.92 2.68
C MET A 44 9.84 -2.94 3.73
N LEU A 45 9.68 -3.74 4.79
CA LEU A 45 10.71 -3.96 5.80
C LEU A 45 11.94 -4.62 5.16
N PHE A 46 11.75 -5.70 4.42
CA PHE A 46 12.81 -6.35 3.64
C PHE A 46 13.49 -5.39 2.65
N MET A 47 12.71 -4.62 1.88
CA MET A 47 13.26 -3.65 0.94
C MET A 47 14.05 -2.53 1.63
N GLY A 48 13.75 -2.23 2.89
CA GLY A 48 14.53 -1.31 3.70
C GLY A 48 15.92 -1.86 3.99
N ASP A 49 16.00 -3.12 4.39
CA ASP A 49 17.26 -3.79 4.71
C ASP A 49 18.05 -4.15 3.44
N PHE A 50 17.38 -4.59 2.39
CA PHE A 50 17.96 -4.83 1.07
C PHE A 50 18.61 -3.57 0.48
N ARG A 51 17.98 -2.39 0.63
CA ARG A 51 18.59 -1.13 0.18
C ARG A 51 19.83 -0.75 0.98
N LYS A 52 19.88 -1.07 2.28
CA LYS A 52 21.09 -0.86 3.09
C LYS A 52 22.20 -1.83 2.69
N GLU A 53 21.87 -3.09 2.42
CA GLU A 53 22.81 -4.10 1.93
C GLU A 53 23.42 -3.71 0.57
N MET A 54 22.61 -3.07 -0.28
CA MET A 54 23.02 -2.59 -1.61
C MET A 54 23.58 -1.15 -1.59
N ALA A 55 23.65 -0.51 -0.42
CA ALA A 55 24.22 0.82 -0.31
C ALA A 55 25.70 0.78 -0.73
N GLY A 56 26.09 1.62 -1.69
CA GLY A 56 27.44 1.66 -2.26
C GLY A 56 27.71 0.67 -3.40
N LYS A 57 26.76 -0.23 -3.72
CA LYS A 57 26.83 -1.12 -4.90
C LYS A 57 25.88 -0.68 -6.01
N GLU A 58 25.57 0.61 -6.07
CA GLU A 58 24.46 1.18 -6.83
C GLU A 58 24.43 0.63 -8.27
N PRO A 59 23.46 -0.24 -8.62
CA PRO A 59 23.40 -0.82 -9.94
C PRO A 59 23.04 0.26 -10.97
N GLU A 60 23.53 0.13 -12.20
CA GLU A 60 23.12 0.98 -13.32
C GLU A 60 21.58 0.98 -13.42
N GLY A 61 20.96 2.13 -13.17
CA GLY A 61 19.50 2.28 -13.08
C GLY A 61 18.96 2.65 -11.69
N GLY A 62 19.83 2.83 -10.70
CA GLY A 62 19.52 3.49 -9.42
C GLY A 62 18.41 2.80 -8.62
N VAL A 63 17.54 3.60 -7.97
CA VAL A 63 16.47 3.09 -7.08
C VAL A 63 15.50 2.16 -7.80
N ALA A 64 15.25 2.38 -9.10
CA ALA A 64 14.33 1.55 -9.89
C ALA A 64 14.91 0.15 -10.15
N ALA A 65 16.21 0.05 -10.47
CA ALA A 65 16.89 -1.22 -10.63
C ALA A 65 16.94 -2.02 -9.31
N LEU A 66 17.24 -1.34 -8.19
CA LEU A 66 17.20 -1.94 -6.86
C LEU A 66 15.81 -2.46 -6.49
N ALA A 67 14.74 -1.73 -6.85
CA ALA A 67 13.37 -2.18 -6.61
C ALA A 67 13.02 -3.44 -7.39
N LYS A 68 13.47 -3.57 -8.64
CA LYS A 68 13.29 -4.78 -9.44
C LYS A 68 14.02 -5.97 -8.82
N LEU A 69 15.31 -5.82 -8.54
CA LEU A 69 16.14 -6.87 -7.96
C LEU A 69 15.63 -7.33 -6.59
N GLY A 70 15.26 -6.39 -5.72
CA GLY A 70 14.67 -6.70 -4.42
C GLY A 70 13.32 -7.40 -4.55
N GLY A 71 12.50 -7.00 -5.52
CA GLY A 71 11.23 -7.68 -5.83
C GLY A 71 11.43 -9.14 -6.26
N GLU A 72 12.42 -9.41 -7.11
CA GLU A 72 12.78 -10.77 -7.52
C GLU A 72 13.32 -11.61 -6.36
N ARG A 73 14.25 -11.05 -5.56
CA ARG A 73 14.78 -11.70 -4.36
C ARG A 73 13.66 -12.07 -3.39
N TRP A 74 12.76 -11.14 -3.10
CA TRP A 74 11.62 -11.39 -2.22
C TRP A 74 10.70 -12.50 -2.75
N ARG A 75 10.43 -12.55 -4.06
CA ARG A 75 9.61 -13.63 -4.64
C ARG A 75 10.27 -15.00 -4.45
N ASN A 76 11.59 -15.07 -4.61
CA ASN A 76 12.37 -16.30 -4.51
C ASN A 76 12.72 -16.71 -3.07
N MET A 77 12.54 -15.84 -2.08
CA MET A 77 12.75 -16.16 -0.66
C MET A 77 11.73 -17.19 -0.15
N THR A 78 12.19 -18.06 0.74
CA THR A 78 11.32 -19.05 1.40
C THR A 78 10.42 -18.39 2.45
N GLU A 79 9.41 -19.12 2.93
CA GLU A 79 8.58 -18.63 4.04
C GLU A 79 9.39 -18.42 5.32
N GLU A 80 10.43 -19.23 5.55
CA GLU A 80 11.33 -19.11 6.70
C GLU A 80 12.16 -17.83 6.63
N ASP A 81 12.66 -17.48 5.44
CA ASP A 81 13.41 -16.24 5.21
C ASP A 81 12.50 -15.00 5.33
N LYS A 82 11.22 -15.15 4.98
CA LYS A 82 10.21 -14.09 5.09
C LYS A 82 9.67 -13.95 6.50
N ARG A 83 9.69 -15.02 7.30
CA ARG A 83 9.15 -15.09 8.67
C ARG A 83 9.56 -13.91 9.55
N PRO A 84 10.84 -13.53 9.70
CA PRO A 84 11.22 -12.41 10.56
C PRO A 84 10.58 -11.08 10.12
N TYR A 85 10.39 -10.87 8.82
CA TYR A 85 9.73 -9.67 8.30
C TYR A 85 8.22 -9.68 8.51
N VAL A 86 7.60 -10.87 8.45
CA VAL A 86 6.17 -11.06 8.72
C VAL A 86 5.88 -10.88 10.21
N GLU A 87 6.70 -11.45 11.09
CA GLU A 87 6.60 -11.26 12.54
C GLU A 87 6.72 -9.78 12.91
N LYS A 88 7.75 -9.10 12.40
CA LYS A 88 7.94 -7.66 12.60
C LYS A 88 6.78 -6.83 12.04
N GLN A 89 6.21 -7.21 10.89
CA GLN A 89 5.01 -6.56 10.36
C GLN A 89 3.82 -6.73 11.33
N ASN A 90 3.65 -7.91 11.91
CA ASN A 90 2.55 -8.19 12.83
C ASN A 90 2.68 -7.40 14.13
N GLU A 91 3.88 -7.32 14.70
CA GLU A 91 4.17 -6.49 15.88
C GLU A 91 3.83 -5.02 15.63
N GLU A 92 4.31 -4.46 14.52
CA GLU A 92 4.05 -3.07 14.15
C GLU A 92 2.56 -2.83 13.83
N LYS A 93 1.85 -3.84 13.31
CA LYS A 93 0.40 -3.80 13.11
C LYS A 93 -0.35 -3.71 14.44
N ILE A 94 0.01 -4.51 15.44
CA ILE A 94 -0.58 -4.45 16.78
C ILE A 94 -0.38 -3.06 17.40
N ARG A 95 0.85 -2.53 17.32
CA ARG A 95 1.17 -1.19 17.81
C ARG A 95 0.37 -0.09 17.12
N TYR A 96 0.21 -0.21 15.79
CA TYR A 96 -0.59 0.72 15.00
C TYR A 96 -2.07 0.65 15.38
N GLU A 97 -2.61 -0.54 15.61
CA GLU A 97 -4.01 -0.73 16.02
C GLU A 97 -4.29 -0.07 17.37
N ALA A 98 -3.41 -0.25 18.36
CA ALA A 98 -3.49 0.46 19.64
C ALA A 98 -3.43 1.99 19.48
N SER A 99 -2.49 2.48 18.67
CA SER A 99 -2.36 3.93 18.39
C SER A 99 -3.60 4.49 17.68
N MET A 100 -4.20 3.70 16.78
CA MET A 100 -5.42 4.06 16.06
C MET A 100 -6.65 4.06 16.96
N GLU A 101 -6.72 3.17 17.94
CA GLU A 101 -7.79 3.17 18.94
C GLU A 101 -7.74 4.45 19.77
N GLU A 102 -6.55 4.84 20.25
CA GLU A 102 -6.37 6.12 20.96
C GLU A 102 -6.73 7.33 20.10
N TYR A 103 -6.33 7.33 18.83
CA TYR A 103 -6.69 8.38 17.88
C TYR A 103 -8.21 8.46 17.67
N ARG A 104 -8.89 7.32 17.46
CA ARG A 104 -10.36 7.26 17.33
C ARG A 104 -11.09 7.71 18.58
N ARG A 105 -10.48 7.58 19.77
CA ARG A 105 -11.05 8.08 21.03
C ARG A 105 -10.89 9.60 21.19
N LYS A 106 -9.88 10.19 20.54
CA LYS A 106 -9.55 11.62 20.64
C LYS A 106 -10.18 12.48 19.54
N VAL A 107 -10.58 11.87 18.42
CA VAL A 107 -11.35 12.47 17.32
C VAL A 107 -12.83 12.33 17.60
#